data_AF-A0A1C3D134-F1
#
_entry.id   AF-A0A1C3D134-F1
#
_cell.length_a   1.000
_cell.length_b   1.000
_cell.length_c   1.000
_cell.angle_alpha   90.00
_cell.angle_beta   90.00
_cell.angle_gamma   90.00
#
_symmetry.space_group_name_H-M   'P 1'
#
loop_
_entity.id
_entity.type
_entity.pdbx_description
1 polymer ?
#
loop_
_entity_poly.entity_id
_entity_poly.type
_entity_poly.pdbx_seq_one_letter_code
_entity_poly.pdbx_strand_id
1 'polypeptide(L)'
;MWMWILLAVVILIIYKVLQSYNNLQRNAHEIKEALSNISVSISKKVNLINQLMDVVKGYQASEQLVHLTIAKETGMNAIYSNYQDSNMMLTNLQGLAERYPDLKADQQYHRLISNIELCEAEIAQWRNEYNARVKGYNTLRSSIPTIFIANGLGFSEAPYLDLSVENAEQNILKDFKTDDGERLNALFKSAKDNIVEGSKSLASTSKIALDKATDAGKKIATSDQVQNFVEKANTYMGKPNEPKFFYMLTESAPKGPVSLDEIVELAQDLNWVEQVRLSEVGSDQWSSFEDWGNIYLKTSVVSTQQIS
;
A
#
# COMPACT_ATOMS: atom_id res chain seq x y z
N MET A 1 -26.08 11.82 -23.92
CA MET A 1 -26.99 11.18 -22.93
C MET A 1 -26.22 10.22 -22.01
N TRP A 2 -25.50 9.23 -22.55
CA TRP A 2 -24.71 8.26 -21.77
C TRP A 2 -23.67 8.86 -20.80
N MET A 3 -22.99 9.94 -21.19
CA MET A 3 -22.03 10.65 -20.30
C MET A 3 -22.69 11.17 -19.02
N TRP A 4 -23.89 11.74 -19.12
CA TRP A 4 -24.63 12.27 -17.98
C TRP A 4 -25.16 11.16 -17.07
N ILE A 5 -25.55 10.02 -17.65
CA ILE A 5 -25.95 8.83 -16.89
C ILE A 5 -24.75 8.29 -16.09
N LEU A 6 -23.58 8.18 -16.71
CA LEU A 6 -22.35 7.77 -16.02
C LEU A 6 -21.98 8.73 -14.89
N LEU A 7 -22.03 10.04 -15.13
CA LEU A 7 -21.75 11.06 -14.12
C LEU A 7 -22.72 10.95 -12.92
N ALA A 8 -24.01 10.80 -13.18
CA ALA A 8 -25.03 10.66 -12.14
C ALA A 8 -24.80 9.39 -11.29
N VAL A 9 -24.43 8.27 -11.91
CA VAL A 9 -24.09 7.02 -11.20
C VAL A 9 -22.87 7.22 -10.31
N VAL A 10 -21.81 7.87 -10.80
CA VAL A 10 -20.60 8.14 -10.01
C VAL A 10 -20.91 9.03 -8.80
N ILE A 11 -21.69 10.09 -8.98
CA ILE A 11 -22.10 10.99 -7.89
C ILE A 11 -22.90 10.22 -6.82
N LEU A 12 -23.81 9.33 -7.25
CA LEU A 12 -24.61 8.51 -6.34
C LEU A 12 -23.73 7.53 -5.54
N ILE A 13 -22.72 6.91 -6.17
CA ILE A 13 -21.76 6.05 -5.48
C ILE A 13 -20.97 6.84 -4.43
N ILE A 14 -20.42 8.00 -4.79
CA ILE A 14 -19.65 8.86 -3.88
C ILE A 14 -20.52 9.27 -2.68
N TYR A 15 -21.76 9.69 -2.93
CA TYR A 15 -22.70 10.03 -1.87
C TYR A 15 -22.94 8.87 -0.89
N LYS A 16 -23.12 7.64 -1.40
CA LYS A 16 -23.28 6.45 -0.56
C LYS A 16 -22.04 6.10 0.24
N VAL A 17 -20.85 6.35 -0.31
CA VAL A 17 -19.58 6.16 0.41
C VAL A 17 -19.47 7.13 1.59
N LEU A 18 -19.71 8.42 1.35
CA LEU A 18 -19.66 9.46 2.39
C LEU A 18 -20.69 9.20 3.49
N GLN A 19 -21.92 8.81 3.11
CA GLN A 19 -22.97 8.47 4.07
C GLN A 19 -22.56 7.28 4.96
N SER A 20 -22.02 6.22 4.36
CA SER A 20 -21.60 5.03 5.11
C SER A 20 -20.44 5.33 6.05
N TYR A 21 -19.47 6.14 5.62
CA TYR A 21 -18.34 6.55 6.46
C TYR A 21 -18.81 7.32 7.70
N ASN A 22 -19.67 8.33 7.52
CA ASN A 22 -20.19 9.12 8.63
C ASN A 22 -21.01 8.27 9.61
N ASN A 23 -21.79 7.31 9.10
CA ASN A 23 -22.55 6.39 9.93
C ASN A 23 -21.62 5.46 10.74
N LEU A 24 -20.59 4.87 10.11
CA LEU A 24 -19.60 4.04 10.81
C LEU A 24 -18.88 4.83 11.89
N GLN A 25 -18.44 6.05 11.57
CA GLN A 25 -17.75 6.92 12.51
C GLN A 25 -18.63 7.28 13.71
N ARG A 26 -19.90 7.63 13.46
CA ARG A 26 -20.87 7.93 14.52
C ARG A 26 -21.04 6.74 15.47
N ASN A 27 -21.30 5.55 14.92
CA ASN A 27 -21.46 4.34 15.72
C ASN A 27 -20.18 3.99 16.50
N ALA A 28 -19.00 4.21 15.92
CA ALA A 28 -17.74 3.99 16.62
C ALA A 28 -17.55 4.95 17.82
N HIS A 29 -18.00 6.20 17.70
CA HIS A 29 -17.99 7.14 18.83
C HIS A 29 -19.00 6.74 19.92
N GLU A 30 -20.18 6.29 19.53
CA GLU A 30 -21.20 5.78 20.47
C GLU A 30 -20.70 4.56 21.27
N ILE A 31 -19.94 3.65 20.64
CA ILE A 31 -19.30 2.52 21.34
C ILE A 31 -18.27 3.01 22.35
N LYS A 32 -17.45 4.01 21.98
CA LYS A 32 -16.44 4.60 22.88
C LYS A 32 -17.10 5.29 24.09
N GLU A 33 -18.20 6.00 23.85
CA GLU A 33 -18.99 6.63 24.91
C GLU A 33 -19.54 5.58 25.90
N ALA A 34 -20.16 4.52 25.38
CA ALA A 34 -20.67 3.44 26.22
C ALA A 34 -19.55 2.76 27.04
N LEU A 35 -18.38 2.54 26.44
CA LEU A 35 -17.20 2.00 27.13
C LEU A 35 -16.69 2.94 28.23
N SER A 36 -16.72 4.25 27.99
CA SER A 36 -16.40 5.26 29.00
C SER A 36 -17.36 5.21 30.19
N ASN A 37 -18.67 5.07 29.93
CA ASN A 37 -19.67 4.97 31.00
C ASN A 37 -19.43 3.74 31.89
N ILE A 38 -19.08 2.60 31.30
CA ILE A 38 -18.70 1.39 32.05
C ILE A 38 -17.48 1.65 32.95
N SER A 39 -16.43 2.27 32.40
CA SER A 39 -15.21 2.61 33.15
C SER A 39 -15.50 3.52 34.35
N VAL A 40 -16.39 4.50 34.17
CA VAL A 40 -16.83 5.39 35.25
C VAL A 40 -17.56 4.62 36.35
N SER A 41 -18.49 3.72 36.00
CA SER A 41 -19.22 2.93 37.00
C SER A 41 -18.31 1.96 37.76
N ILE A 42 -17.33 1.34 37.09
CA ILE A 42 -16.30 0.52 37.75
C ILE A 42 -15.45 1.36 38.69
N SER A 43 -15.05 2.56 38.26
CA SER A 43 -14.29 3.48 39.11
C SER A 43 -15.07 3.88 40.37
N LYS A 44 -16.37 4.15 40.24
CA LYS A 44 -17.27 4.40 41.39
C LYS A 44 -17.30 3.19 42.33
N LYS A 45 -17.47 1.97 41.79
CA LYS A 45 -17.45 0.72 42.57
C LYS A 45 -16.15 0.54 43.34
N VAL A 46 -15.00 0.74 42.69
CA VAL A 46 -13.69 0.66 43.35
C VAL A 46 -13.57 1.68 44.48
N ASN A 47 -14.03 2.92 44.27
CA ASN A 47 -14.04 3.94 45.32
C ASN A 47 -14.93 3.55 46.51
N LEU A 48 -16.12 3.00 46.27
CA LEU A 48 -17.01 2.51 47.33
C LEU A 48 -16.40 1.33 48.10
N ILE A 49 -15.71 0.41 47.40
CA ILE A 49 -14.98 -0.71 48.03
C ILE A 49 -13.84 -0.20 48.90
N ASN A 50 -13.11 0.81 48.45
CA ASN A 50 -12.07 1.46 49.24
C ASN A 50 -12.65 2.11 50.51
N GLN A 51 -13.79 2.80 50.41
CA GLN A 51 -14.50 3.33 51.58
C GLN A 51 -14.98 2.20 52.51
N LEU A 52 -15.46 1.08 51.97
CA LEU A 52 -15.85 -0.09 52.75
C LEU A 52 -14.66 -0.66 53.51
N MET A 53 -13.51 -0.76 52.85
CA MET A 53 -12.28 -1.24 53.45
C MET A 53 -11.82 -0.35 54.62
N ASP A 54 -11.96 0.97 54.52
CA ASP A 54 -11.65 1.88 55.64
C ASP A 54 -12.57 1.65 56.84
N VAL A 55 -13.85 1.34 56.60
CA VAL A 55 -14.78 0.93 57.67
C VAL A 55 -14.31 -0.38 58.30
N VAL A 56 -14.00 -1.40 57.50
CA VAL A 56 -13.50 -2.70 57.99
C VAL A 56 -12.23 -2.55 58.84
N LYS A 57 -11.29 -1.70 58.41
CA LYS A 57 -10.06 -1.39 59.15
C LYS A 57 -10.33 -0.77 60.53
N GLY A 58 -11.42 -0.04 60.70
CA GLY A 58 -11.83 0.50 62.01
C GLY A 58 -12.15 -0.60 63.04
N TYR A 59 -12.59 -1.77 62.57
CA TYR A 59 -12.95 -2.92 63.39
C TYR A 59 -11.82 -3.94 63.55
N GLN A 60 -10.70 -3.79 62.83
CA GLN A 60 -9.57 -4.72 62.89
C GLN A 60 -8.22 -4.00 62.93
N ALA A 61 -7.42 -4.30 63.95
CA ALA A 61 -6.11 -3.68 64.16
C ALA A 61 -4.93 -4.31 63.39
N SER A 62 -5.12 -5.36 62.57
CA SER A 62 -3.98 -6.23 62.17
C SER A 62 -3.94 -6.83 60.74
N GLU A 63 -4.90 -6.59 59.83
CA GLU A 63 -4.72 -7.01 58.43
C GLU A 63 -4.22 -5.87 57.54
N GLN A 64 -3.24 -6.19 56.69
CA GLN A 64 -2.75 -5.31 55.64
C GLN A 64 -3.75 -5.27 54.48
N LEU A 65 -4.88 -4.60 54.69
CA LEU A 65 -5.81 -4.29 53.62
C LEU A 65 -5.27 -3.12 52.79
N VAL A 66 -4.87 -3.40 51.55
CA VAL A 66 -4.32 -2.41 50.60
C VAL A 66 -5.44 -1.86 49.72
N HIS A 67 -5.47 -0.53 49.59
CA HIS A 67 -6.41 0.16 48.70
C HIS A 67 -6.26 -0.30 47.26
N LEU A 68 -7.40 -0.57 46.61
CA LEU A 68 -7.41 -0.82 45.17
C LEU A 68 -7.03 0.46 44.44
N THR A 69 -5.99 0.36 43.60
CA THR A 69 -5.59 1.45 42.71
C THR A 69 -6.23 1.21 41.35
N ILE A 70 -7.03 2.17 40.88
CA ILE A 70 -7.59 2.12 39.53
C ILE A 70 -6.42 2.21 38.54
N ALA A 71 -6.29 1.23 37.65
CA ALA A 71 -5.30 1.28 36.59
C ALA A 71 -5.47 2.57 35.77
N LYS A 72 -4.38 3.34 35.57
CA LYS A 72 -4.40 4.57 34.76
C LYS A 72 -4.53 4.29 33.26
N GLU A 73 -4.34 3.04 32.85
CA GLU A 73 -4.47 2.63 31.46
C GLU A 73 -5.94 2.72 31.02
N THR A 74 -6.14 3.26 29.83
CA THR A 74 -7.47 3.38 29.21
C THR A 74 -7.63 2.24 28.21
N GLY A 75 -8.69 1.45 28.35
CA GLY A 75 -8.98 0.37 27.42
C GLY A 75 -9.67 -0.83 28.06
N MET A 76 -10.01 -1.79 27.21
CA MET A 76 -10.82 -2.95 27.60
C MET A 76 -10.12 -3.81 28.67
N ASN A 77 -8.82 -4.04 28.54
CA ASN A 77 -8.05 -4.85 29.49
C ASN A 77 -8.02 -4.23 30.89
N ALA A 78 -7.88 -2.91 30.98
CA ALA A 78 -7.91 -2.19 32.25
C ALA A 78 -9.30 -2.23 32.89
N ILE A 79 -10.37 -2.17 32.08
CA ILE A 79 -11.76 -2.35 32.54
C ILE A 79 -11.93 -3.76 33.13
N TYR A 80 -11.46 -4.80 32.43
CA TYR A 80 -11.52 -6.17 32.91
C TYR A 80 -10.77 -6.38 34.23
N SER A 81 -9.52 -5.92 34.31
CA SER A 81 -8.69 -6.10 35.50
C SER A 81 -9.29 -5.36 36.70
N ASN A 82 -9.67 -4.09 36.54
CA ASN A 82 -10.25 -3.29 37.61
C ASN A 82 -11.56 -3.91 38.12
N TYR A 83 -12.39 -4.45 37.22
CA TYR A 83 -13.63 -5.12 37.61
C TYR A 83 -13.36 -6.43 38.37
N GLN A 84 -12.43 -7.26 37.91
CA GLN A 84 -12.04 -8.50 38.58
C GLN A 84 -11.45 -8.24 39.98
N ASP A 85 -10.51 -7.31 40.08
CA ASP A 85 -9.89 -6.93 41.35
C ASP A 85 -10.92 -6.39 42.36
N SER A 86 -11.89 -5.61 41.86
CA SER A 86 -12.99 -5.11 42.67
C SER A 86 -13.86 -6.25 43.25
N ASN A 87 -14.15 -7.27 42.45
CA ASN A 87 -14.94 -8.43 42.89
C ASN A 87 -14.18 -9.29 43.91
N MET A 88 -12.89 -9.52 43.67
CA MET A 88 -12.04 -10.26 44.60
C MET A 88 -11.93 -9.56 45.95
N MET A 89 -11.69 -8.24 45.95
CA MET A 89 -11.62 -7.46 47.18
C MET A 89 -12.96 -7.44 47.92
N LEU A 90 -14.07 -7.24 47.22
CA LEU A 90 -15.40 -7.28 47.83
C LEU A 90 -15.68 -8.62 48.52
N THR A 91 -15.35 -9.73 47.86
CA THR A 91 -15.48 -11.08 48.42
C THR A 91 -14.65 -11.25 49.69
N ASN A 92 -13.41 -10.75 49.69
CA ASN A 92 -12.55 -10.78 50.89
C ASN A 92 -13.14 -9.95 52.04
N LEU A 93 -13.65 -8.74 51.77
CA LEU A 93 -14.26 -7.87 52.79
C LEU A 93 -15.56 -8.47 53.35
N GLN A 94 -16.37 -9.13 52.52
CA GLN A 94 -17.55 -9.87 52.98
C GLN A 94 -17.17 -11.06 53.87
N GLY A 95 -16.10 -11.80 53.51
CA GLY A 95 -15.56 -12.87 54.34
C GLY A 95 -15.07 -12.38 55.72
N LEU A 96 -14.51 -11.18 55.79
CA LEU A 96 -14.15 -10.54 57.05
C LEU A 96 -15.38 -10.15 57.87
N ALA A 97 -16.43 -9.61 57.24
CA ALA A 97 -17.67 -9.28 57.94
C ALA A 97 -18.32 -10.50 58.61
N GLU A 98 -18.18 -11.71 58.04
CA GLU A 98 -18.65 -12.94 58.70
C GLU A 98 -17.86 -13.30 59.96
N ARG A 99 -16.60 -12.87 60.07
CA ARG A 99 -15.75 -13.10 61.25
C ARG A 99 -15.98 -12.06 62.36
N TYR A 100 -16.54 -10.89 62.01
CA TYR A 100 -16.73 -9.76 62.92
C TYR A 100 -18.21 -9.33 62.95
N PRO A 101 -19.04 -9.91 63.85
CA PRO A 101 -20.47 -9.60 63.93
C PRO A 101 -20.79 -8.12 64.15
N ASP A 102 -19.95 -7.40 64.91
CA ASP A 102 -20.13 -5.97 65.16
C ASP A 102 -20.00 -5.14 63.88
N LEU A 103 -19.05 -5.48 63.00
CA LEU A 103 -18.90 -4.89 61.67
C LEU A 103 -20.10 -5.24 60.79
N LYS A 104 -20.58 -6.49 60.86
CA LYS A 104 -21.74 -6.93 60.09
C LYS A 104 -23.02 -6.19 60.50
N ALA A 105 -23.14 -5.78 61.76
CA ALA A 105 -24.27 -5.00 62.26
C ALA A 105 -24.14 -3.49 62.00
N ASP A 106 -22.98 -3.03 61.51
CA ASP A 106 -22.71 -1.63 61.27
C ASP A 106 -23.57 -1.06 60.12
N GLN A 107 -24.26 0.05 60.39
CA GLN A 107 -25.17 0.66 59.41
C GLN A 107 -24.42 1.26 58.21
N GLN A 108 -23.20 1.78 58.42
CA GLN A 108 -22.35 2.33 57.37
C GLN A 108 -21.87 1.20 56.43
N TYR A 109 -21.52 0.04 56.97
CA TYR A 109 -21.16 -1.16 56.22
C TYR A 109 -22.30 -1.56 55.27
N HIS A 110 -23.52 -1.74 55.79
CA HIS A 110 -24.69 -2.10 54.98
C HIS A 110 -25.01 -1.08 53.89
N ARG A 111 -24.89 0.22 54.19
CA ARG A 111 -25.12 1.29 53.21
C ARG A 111 -24.13 1.20 52.05
N LEU A 112 -22.85 0.93 52.35
CA LEU A 112 -21.82 0.79 51.33
C LEU A 112 -22.03 -0.45 50.47
N ILE A 113 -22.37 -1.60 51.07
CA ILE A 113 -22.72 -2.82 50.32
C ILE A 113 -23.89 -2.56 49.37
N SER A 114 -24.97 -1.94 49.85
CA SER A 114 -26.12 -1.60 49.00
C SER A 114 -25.74 -0.67 47.85
N ASN A 115 -24.90 0.34 48.09
CA ASN A 115 -24.41 1.21 47.02
C ASN A 115 -23.52 0.46 46.01
N ILE A 116 -22.72 -0.49 46.46
CA ILE A 116 -21.90 -1.34 45.59
C ILE A 116 -22.79 -2.24 44.73
N GLU A 117 -23.86 -2.81 45.26
CA GLU A 117 -24.86 -3.59 44.51
C GLU A 117 -25.57 -2.75 43.46
N LEU A 118 -25.93 -1.50 43.79
CA LEU A 118 -26.50 -0.55 42.83
C LEU A 118 -25.51 -0.23 41.69
N CYS A 119 -24.23 -0.04 42.02
CA CYS A 119 -23.19 0.13 41.01
C CYS A 119 -23.02 -1.13 40.14
N GLU A 120 -23.18 -2.33 40.71
CA GLU A 120 -23.10 -3.57 39.95
C GLU A 120 -24.25 -3.70 38.94
N ALA A 121 -25.47 -3.36 39.35
CA ALA A 121 -26.61 -3.29 38.45
C ALA A 121 -26.41 -2.25 37.34
N GLU A 122 -25.84 -1.08 37.67
CA GLU A 122 -25.48 -0.03 36.70
C GLU A 122 -24.44 -0.55 35.68
N ILE A 123 -23.39 -1.26 36.14
CA ILE A 123 -22.38 -1.87 35.26
C ILE A 123 -23.02 -2.88 34.31
N ALA A 124 -23.91 -3.75 34.82
CA ALA A 124 -24.62 -4.73 34.00
C ALA A 124 -25.48 -4.06 32.92
N GLN A 125 -26.19 -2.99 33.27
CA GLN A 125 -26.97 -2.19 32.32
C GLN A 125 -26.07 -1.58 31.23
N TRP A 126 -24.97 -0.91 31.62
CA TRP A 126 -24.06 -0.30 30.65
C TRP A 126 -23.37 -1.33 29.75
N ARG A 127 -23.06 -2.52 30.26
CA ARG A 127 -22.55 -3.64 29.46
C ARG A 127 -23.54 -4.07 28.39
N ASN A 128 -24.83 -4.21 28.74
CA ASN A 128 -25.86 -4.58 27.78
C ASN A 128 -26.03 -3.50 26.70
N GLU A 129 -26.01 -2.23 27.10
CA GLU A 129 -26.06 -1.07 26.18
C GLU A 129 -24.83 -1.04 25.24
N TYR A 130 -23.63 -1.27 25.76
CA TYR A 130 -22.41 -1.38 24.97
C TYR A 130 -22.52 -2.51 23.93
N ASN A 131 -22.94 -3.70 24.37
CA ASN A 131 -23.10 -4.85 23.48
C ASN A 131 -24.18 -4.62 22.42
N ALA A 132 -25.26 -3.90 22.74
CA ALA A 132 -26.27 -3.51 21.77
C ALA A 132 -25.69 -2.57 20.70
N ARG A 133 -24.86 -1.60 21.08
CA ARG A 133 -24.18 -0.68 20.15
C ARG A 133 -23.14 -1.40 19.30
N VAL A 134 -22.34 -2.30 19.89
CA VAL A 134 -21.40 -3.17 19.17
C VAL A 134 -22.14 -4.01 18.14
N LYS A 135 -23.27 -4.62 18.51
CA LYS A 135 -24.13 -5.36 17.58
C LYS A 135 -24.59 -4.48 16.42
N GLY A 136 -25.09 -3.28 16.71
CA GLY A 136 -25.54 -2.32 15.69
C GLY A 136 -24.42 -1.94 14.72
N TYR A 137 -23.24 -1.61 15.25
CA TYR A 137 -22.05 -1.29 14.46
C TYR A 137 -21.56 -2.47 13.61
N ASN A 138 -21.43 -3.67 14.20
CA ASN A 138 -20.96 -4.85 13.48
C ASN A 138 -21.96 -5.26 12.38
N THR A 139 -23.27 -5.13 12.63
CA THR A 139 -24.32 -5.37 11.63
C THR A 139 -24.22 -4.37 10.48
N LEU A 140 -24.10 -3.07 10.78
CA LEU A 140 -23.93 -2.02 9.77
C LEU A 140 -22.64 -2.23 8.96
N ARG A 141 -21.53 -2.53 9.64
CA ARG A 141 -20.24 -2.81 9.04
C ARG A 141 -20.29 -3.98 8.05
N SER A 142 -21.01 -5.05 8.41
CA SER A 142 -21.14 -6.25 7.57
C SER A 142 -22.21 -6.12 6.47
N SER A 143 -23.00 -5.04 6.46
CA SER A 143 -24.05 -4.82 5.46
C SER A 143 -23.49 -4.26 4.14
N ILE A 144 -24.12 -4.59 3.01
CA ILE A 144 -23.82 -3.99 1.70
C ILE A 144 -24.52 -2.63 1.60
N PRO A 145 -23.87 -1.55 1.13
CA PRO A 145 -22.51 -1.48 0.55
C PRO A 145 -21.39 -1.20 1.56
N THR A 146 -21.72 -1.02 2.83
CA THR A 146 -20.81 -0.59 3.89
C THR A 146 -19.61 -1.52 4.10
N ILE A 147 -19.75 -2.83 3.91
CA ILE A 147 -18.66 -3.81 4.04
C ILE A 147 -17.44 -3.52 3.15
N PHE A 148 -17.66 -3.01 1.94
CA PHE A 148 -16.56 -2.66 1.02
C PHE A 148 -15.80 -1.44 1.50
N ILE A 149 -16.53 -0.47 2.04
CA ILE A 149 -16.00 0.79 2.54
C ILE A 149 -15.27 0.56 3.86
N ALA A 150 -15.85 -0.26 4.75
CA ALA A 150 -15.27 -0.59 6.04
C ALA A 150 -13.92 -1.29 5.89
N ASN A 151 -13.83 -2.32 5.04
CA ASN A 151 -12.58 -3.05 4.80
C ASN A 151 -11.52 -2.17 4.11
N GLY A 152 -11.93 -1.29 3.19
CA GLY A 152 -11.00 -0.39 2.49
C GLY A 152 -10.45 0.75 3.37
N LEU A 153 -11.22 1.21 4.36
CA LEU A 153 -10.85 2.33 5.25
C LEU A 153 -10.36 1.89 6.63
N GLY A 154 -10.23 0.59 6.88
CA GLY A 154 -9.68 0.05 8.13
C GLY A 154 -10.64 0.03 9.32
N PHE A 155 -11.96 0.09 9.09
CA PHE A 155 -12.94 -0.12 10.17
C PHE A 155 -12.98 -1.60 10.54
N SER A 156 -12.37 -1.94 11.67
CA SER A 156 -12.40 -3.29 12.24
C SER A 156 -13.73 -3.58 12.95
N GLU A 157 -14.01 -4.86 13.15
CA GLU A 157 -15.11 -5.30 14.00
C GLU A 157 -14.86 -4.86 15.46
N ALA A 158 -15.92 -4.45 16.16
CA ALA A 158 -15.82 -4.11 17.57
C ALA A 158 -16.05 -5.37 18.42
N PRO A 159 -15.23 -5.62 19.45
CA PRO A 159 -15.40 -6.78 20.32
C PRO A 159 -16.60 -6.58 21.26
N TYR A 160 -17.33 -7.66 21.53
CA TYR A 160 -18.32 -7.65 22.63
C TYR A 160 -17.60 -7.65 23.98
N LEU A 161 -18.25 -7.06 24.98
CA LEU A 161 -17.75 -7.03 26.35
C LEU A 161 -18.49 -8.08 27.19
N ASP A 162 -17.73 -9.00 27.76
CA ASP A 162 -18.24 -10.08 28.59
C ASP A 162 -17.53 -10.09 29.94
N LEU A 163 -18.16 -9.44 30.93
CA LEU A 163 -17.66 -9.37 32.31
C LEU A 163 -18.11 -10.56 33.18
N SER A 164 -18.80 -11.56 32.61
CA SER A 164 -19.25 -12.72 33.40
C SER A 164 -18.07 -13.61 33.77
N VAL A 165 -18.04 -14.10 35.02
CA VAL A 165 -17.00 -15.00 35.52
C VAL A 165 -17.24 -16.45 35.05
N GLU A 166 -18.21 -16.69 34.17
CA GLU A 166 -18.62 -18.02 33.78
C GLU A 166 -18.67 -18.15 32.26
N ASN A 167 -17.58 -18.71 31.72
CA ASN A 167 -17.41 -19.14 30.34
C ASN A 167 -18.36 -20.30 29.96
N ALA A 168 -19.64 -20.27 30.34
CA ALA A 168 -20.58 -21.37 30.09
C ALA A 168 -21.42 -21.19 28.80
N GLU A 169 -21.76 -19.96 28.40
CA GLU A 169 -22.68 -19.74 27.27
C GLU A 169 -22.00 -19.45 25.92
N GLN A 170 -20.68 -19.24 25.89
CA GLN A 170 -19.94 -19.01 24.64
C GLN A 170 -19.92 -20.23 23.69
N ASN A 171 -20.42 -21.40 24.12
CA ASN A 171 -20.53 -22.58 23.26
C ASN A 171 -21.82 -22.62 22.42
N ILE A 172 -22.88 -21.90 22.78
CA ILE A 172 -24.17 -21.98 22.07
C ILE A 172 -24.20 -21.05 20.85
N LEU A 173 -23.46 -19.93 20.90
CA LEU A 173 -23.36 -18.96 19.79
C LEU A 173 -22.27 -19.28 18.77
N LYS A 174 -21.28 -20.12 19.11
CA LYS A 174 -20.25 -20.58 18.16
C LYS A 174 -20.81 -21.50 17.06
N ASP A 175 -21.99 -22.08 17.29
CA ASP A 175 -22.67 -22.96 16.32
C ASP A 175 -23.54 -22.19 15.31
N PHE A 176 -23.81 -20.89 15.55
CA PHE A 176 -24.50 -20.04 14.58
C PHE A 176 -23.49 -19.45 13.58
N LYS A 177 -23.08 -20.25 12.58
CA LYS A 177 -22.23 -19.78 11.48
C LYS A 177 -23.09 -19.11 10.40
N THR A 178 -23.15 -17.77 10.42
CA THR A 178 -23.66 -16.99 9.30
C THR A 178 -22.60 -16.96 8.17
N ASP A 179 -22.94 -17.54 7.01
CA ASP A 179 -22.12 -17.75 5.79
C ASP A 179 -21.77 -16.45 5.01
N ASP A 180 -21.97 -15.29 5.62
CA ASP A 180 -22.08 -14.02 4.88
C ASP A 180 -20.72 -13.42 4.49
N GLY A 181 -19.63 -13.79 5.17
CA GLY A 181 -18.29 -13.25 4.89
C GLY A 181 -17.48 -14.06 3.89
N GLU A 182 -17.53 -15.40 3.98
CA GLU A 182 -16.71 -16.31 3.17
C GLU A 182 -17.14 -16.30 1.70
N ARG A 183 -18.44 -16.30 1.43
CA ARG A 183 -18.97 -16.24 0.05
C ARG A 183 -18.77 -14.88 -0.60
N LEU A 184 -18.93 -13.78 0.14
CA LEU A 184 -18.60 -12.46 -0.38
C LEU A 184 -17.10 -12.36 -0.68
N ASN A 185 -16.22 -12.77 0.24
CA ASN A 185 -14.77 -12.77 -0.03
C ASN A 185 -14.38 -13.69 -1.20
N ALA A 186 -15.04 -14.82 -1.38
CA ALA A 186 -14.87 -15.69 -2.55
C ALA A 186 -15.31 -14.99 -3.85
N LEU A 187 -16.40 -14.21 -3.81
CA LEU A 187 -16.86 -13.38 -4.93
C LEU A 187 -15.91 -12.20 -5.21
N PHE A 188 -15.32 -11.57 -4.19
CA PHE A 188 -14.31 -10.52 -4.38
C PHE A 188 -13.01 -11.07 -4.95
N LYS A 189 -12.58 -12.22 -4.46
CA LYS A 189 -11.39 -12.90 -4.97
C LYS A 189 -11.60 -13.31 -6.43
N SER A 190 -12.74 -13.92 -6.76
CA SER A 190 -13.06 -14.26 -8.13
C SER A 190 -13.21 -13.03 -9.03
N ALA A 191 -13.83 -11.94 -8.57
CA ALA A 191 -13.91 -10.68 -9.32
C ALA A 191 -12.52 -10.06 -9.56
N LYS A 192 -11.65 -10.05 -8.54
CA LYS A 192 -10.27 -9.56 -8.65
C LYS A 192 -9.47 -10.43 -9.62
N ASP A 193 -9.56 -11.74 -9.51
CA ASP A 193 -8.85 -12.70 -10.36
C ASP A 193 -9.33 -12.58 -11.82
N ASN A 194 -10.65 -12.44 -12.06
CA ASN A 194 -11.21 -12.19 -13.38
C ASN A 194 -10.80 -10.84 -14.00
N ILE A 195 -10.64 -9.77 -13.20
CA ILE A 195 -10.13 -8.48 -13.68
C ILE A 195 -8.64 -8.57 -14.02
N VAL A 196 -7.86 -9.31 -13.21
CA VAL A 196 -6.43 -9.54 -13.44
C VAL A 196 -6.19 -10.45 -14.65
N GLU A 197 -6.99 -11.50 -14.82
CA GLU A 197 -6.93 -12.38 -15.99
C GLU A 197 -7.45 -11.69 -17.25
N GLY A 198 -8.54 -10.92 -17.16
CA GLY A 198 -9.03 -10.07 -18.24
C GLY A 198 -7.96 -9.08 -18.71
N SER A 199 -7.31 -8.37 -17.77
CA SER A 199 -6.23 -7.43 -18.11
C SER A 199 -4.96 -8.12 -18.62
N LYS A 200 -4.58 -9.29 -18.10
CA LYS A 200 -3.48 -10.11 -18.66
C LYS A 200 -3.81 -10.66 -20.05
N SER A 201 -5.05 -11.02 -20.32
CA SER A 201 -5.49 -11.48 -21.65
C SER A 201 -5.47 -10.32 -22.66
N LEU A 202 -5.87 -9.11 -22.26
CA LEU A 202 -5.74 -7.90 -23.07
C LEU A 202 -4.27 -7.49 -23.28
N ALA A 203 -3.43 -7.59 -22.25
CA ALA A 203 -2.00 -7.29 -22.34
C ALA A 203 -1.22 -8.33 -23.16
N SER A 204 -1.59 -9.61 -23.09
CA SER A 204 -0.98 -10.67 -23.90
C SER A 204 -1.50 -10.62 -25.34
N THR A 205 -2.77 -10.28 -25.56
CA THR A 205 -3.33 -10.10 -26.91
C THR A 205 -2.76 -8.85 -27.57
N SER A 206 -2.55 -7.75 -26.83
CA SER A 206 -1.87 -6.57 -27.35
C SER A 206 -0.39 -6.84 -27.62
N LYS A 207 0.30 -7.62 -26.77
CA LYS A 207 1.68 -8.06 -26.99
C LYS A 207 1.80 -9.01 -28.20
N ILE A 208 0.89 -9.97 -28.35
CA ILE A 208 0.86 -10.87 -29.51
C ILE A 208 0.52 -10.11 -30.80
N ALA A 209 -0.40 -9.14 -30.74
CA ALA A 209 -0.71 -8.28 -31.88
C ALA A 209 0.47 -7.35 -32.23
N LEU A 210 1.16 -6.83 -31.22
CA LEU A 210 2.37 -6.01 -31.39
C LEU A 210 3.53 -6.84 -31.94
N ASP A 211 3.75 -8.06 -31.43
CA ASP A 211 4.79 -8.98 -31.90
C ASP A 211 4.49 -9.43 -33.33
N LYS A 212 3.24 -9.75 -33.67
CA LYS A 212 2.83 -10.06 -35.06
C LYS A 212 2.94 -8.84 -36.00
N ALA A 213 2.60 -7.64 -35.53
CA ALA A 213 2.77 -6.42 -36.30
C ALA A 213 4.26 -6.08 -36.51
N THR A 214 5.10 -6.34 -35.50
CA THR A 214 6.54 -6.15 -35.55
C THR A 214 7.21 -7.17 -36.47
N ASP A 215 6.79 -8.43 -36.44
CA ASP A 215 7.25 -9.48 -37.36
C ASP A 215 6.77 -9.24 -38.79
N ALA A 216 5.54 -8.75 -38.97
CA ALA A 216 5.06 -8.31 -40.29
C ALA A 216 5.87 -7.11 -40.78
N GLY A 217 6.15 -6.13 -39.91
CA GLY A 217 7.01 -4.99 -40.23
C GLY A 217 8.44 -5.39 -40.60
N LYS A 218 9.03 -6.35 -39.88
CA LYS A 218 10.35 -6.93 -40.20
C LYS A 218 10.35 -7.69 -41.53
N LYS A 219 9.29 -8.46 -41.82
CA LYS A 219 9.12 -9.16 -43.11
C LYS A 219 8.90 -8.21 -44.29
N ILE A 220 8.24 -7.08 -44.07
CA ILE A 220 8.08 -6.03 -45.08
C ILE A 220 9.40 -5.28 -45.29
N ALA A 221 10.17 -5.00 -44.23
CA ALA A 221 11.48 -4.36 -44.32
C ALA A 221 12.57 -5.25 -44.98
N THR A 222 12.39 -6.57 -44.93
CA THR A 222 13.26 -7.56 -45.60
C THR A 222 12.71 -8.03 -46.94
N SER A 223 11.59 -7.48 -47.40
CA SER A 223 11.03 -7.77 -48.73
C SER A 223 11.95 -7.24 -49.83
N ASP A 224 12.23 -8.05 -50.84
CA ASP A 224 13.15 -7.74 -51.95
C ASP A 224 12.82 -6.41 -52.67
N GLN A 225 11.55 -6.00 -52.66
CA GLN A 225 11.10 -4.73 -53.23
C GLN A 225 11.55 -3.52 -52.40
N VAL A 226 11.58 -3.65 -51.06
CA VAL A 226 12.00 -2.59 -50.13
C VAL A 226 13.52 -2.52 -50.05
N GLN A 227 14.21 -3.67 -50.09
CA GLN A 227 15.66 -3.74 -50.22
C GLN A 227 16.15 -3.04 -51.50
N ASN A 228 15.52 -3.31 -52.65
CA ASN A 228 15.84 -2.63 -53.91
C ASN A 228 15.56 -1.11 -53.89
N PHE A 229 14.55 -0.66 -53.14
CA PHE A 229 14.24 0.76 -53.00
C PHE A 229 15.25 1.46 -52.08
N VAL A 230 15.65 0.80 -50.99
CA VAL A 230 16.71 1.27 -50.08
C VAL A 230 18.07 1.27 -50.79
N GLU A 231 18.36 0.29 -51.64
CA GLU A 231 19.59 0.22 -52.43
C GLU A 231 19.65 1.30 -53.52
N LYS A 232 18.54 1.55 -54.22
CA LYS A 232 18.41 2.71 -55.11
C LYS A 232 18.55 4.03 -54.35
N ALA A 233 17.94 4.17 -53.19
CA ALA A 233 18.07 5.38 -52.37
C ALA A 233 19.51 5.59 -51.86
N ASN A 234 20.22 4.53 -51.48
CA ASN A 234 21.62 4.58 -51.08
C ASN A 234 22.57 4.92 -52.25
N THR A 235 22.16 4.64 -53.49
CA THR A 235 22.89 5.06 -54.69
C THR A 235 22.79 6.58 -54.90
N TYR A 236 21.70 7.22 -54.44
CA TYR A 236 21.49 8.67 -54.57
C TYR A 236 21.91 9.49 -53.34
N MET A 237 22.14 8.87 -52.17
CA MET A 237 22.47 9.58 -50.91
C MET A 237 23.82 9.22 -50.26
N GLY A 238 24.64 8.36 -50.87
CA GLY A 238 25.96 8.00 -50.35
C GLY A 238 25.92 7.04 -49.14
N LYS A 239 26.82 6.06 -49.10
CA LYS A 239 26.78 4.96 -48.11
C LYS A 239 27.19 5.43 -46.70
N PRO A 240 26.61 4.89 -45.60
CA PRO A 240 26.83 5.42 -44.25
C PRO A 240 28.12 4.97 -43.57
N ASN A 241 29.16 4.53 -44.28
CA ASN A 241 30.37 3.98 -43.62
C ASN A 241 31.65 3.98 -44.48
N GLU A 242 31.92 5.07 -45.20
CA GLU A 242 33.22 5.28 -45.84
C GLU A 242 34.08 6.24 -45.00
N PRO A 243 35.38 5.95 -44.79
CA PRO A 243 36.26 6.81 -44.01
C PRO A 243 36.35 8.18 -44.66
N LYS A 244 36.07 9.21 -43.88
CA LYS A 244 36.10 10.59 -44.31
C LYS A 244 37.36 11.26 -43.77
N PHE A 245 37.95 12.12 -44.58
CA PHE A 245 39.25 12.73 -44.30
C PHE A 245 39.17 14.24 -44.38
N PHE A 246 40.09 14.91 -43.69
CA PHE A 246 40.34 16.34 -43.82
C PHE A 246 41.73 16.55 -44.42
N TYR A 247 41.87 17.59 -45.23
CA TYR A 247 43.15 18.01 -45.79
C TYR A 247 43.38 19.50 -45.56
N MET A 248 44.66 19.89 -45.44
CA MET A 248 45.05 21.30 -45.37
C MET A 248 46.35 21.54 -46.15
N LEU A 249 46.49 22.70 -46.77
CA LEU A 249 47.73 23.16 -47.41
C LEU A 249 48.49 24.06 -46.43
N THR A 250 49.82 24.14 -46.55
CA THR A 250 50.69 24.98 -45.69
C THR A 250 50.12 26.41 -45.59
N GLU A 251 49.73 26.81 -44.38
CA GLU A 251 49.08 28.09 -44.03
C GLU A 251 47.60 28.28 -44.42
N SER A 252 46.84 27.21 -44.61
CA SER A 252 45.39 27.27 -44.85
C SER A 252 44.56 26.49 -43.82
N ALA A 253 43.30 26.89 -43.64
CA ALA A 253 42.38 26.21 -42.73
C ALA A 253 42.03 24.78 -43.23
N PRO A 254 41.82 23.81 -42.32
CA PRO A 254 41.39 22.46 -42.67
C PRO A 254 40.11 22.43 -43.52
N LYS A 255 40.13 21.67 -44.62
CA LYS A 255 39.00 21.46 -45.53
C LYS A 255 38.56 20.01 -45.51
N GLY A 256 37.25 19.80 -45.49
CA GLY A 256 36.61 18.48 -45.44
C GLY A 256 35.26 18.54 -44.70
N PRO A 257 34.62 17.38 -44.42
CA PRO A 257 35.12 16.03 -44.67
C PRO A 257 34.95 15.56 -46.13
N VAL A 258 36.01 15.01 -46.73
CA VAL A 258 36.04 14.48 -48.11
C VAL A 258 36.26 12.96 -48.13
N SER A 259 35.89 12.30 -49.23
CA SER A 259 36.06 10.85 -49.41
C SER A 259 37.47 10.48 -49.86
N LEU A 260 37.81 9.18 -49.79
CA LEU A 260 39.11 8.66 -50.27
C LEU A 260 39.32 8.96 -51.76
N ASP A 261 38.30 8.73 -52.59
CA ASP A 261 38.37 8.90 -54.04
C ASP A 261 38.60 10.37 -54.43
N GLU A 262 37.98 11.29 -53.70
CA GLU A 262 38.12 12.73 -53.91
C GLU A 262 39.54 13.23 -53.56
N ILE A 263 40.19 12.65 -52.54
CA ILE A 263 41.60 12.94 -52.24
C ILE A 263 42.53 12.42 -53.34
N VAL A 264 42.24 11.24 -53.90
CA VAL A 264 43.03 10.67 -54.99
C VAL A 264 42.89 11.50 -56.27
N GLU A 265 41.72 12.07 -56.53
CA GLU A 265 41.50 12.98 -57.65
C GLU A 265 42.28 14.31 -57.48
N LEU A 266 42.25 14.90 -56.28
CA LEU A 266 43.02 16.11 -55.96
C LEU A 266 44.54 15.88 -56.00
N ALA A 267 45.00 14.67 -55.68
CA ALA A 267 46.40 14.28 -55.73
C ALA A 267 46.98 14.17 -57.15
N GLN A 268 46.17 14.34 -58.20
CA GLN A 268 46.67 14.40 -59.58
C GLN A 268 47.50 15.66 -59.86
N ASP A 269 47.35 16.72 -59.06
CA ASP A 269 48.21 17.91 -59.10
C ASP A 269 49.46 17.70 -58.25
N LEU A 270 50.62 17.58 -58.92
CA LEU A 270 51.93 17.37 -58.30
C LEU A 270 52.29 18.45 -57.27
N ASN A 271 51.86 19.69 -57.46
CA ASN A 271 52.17 20.79 -56.55
C ASN A 271 51.30 20.74 -55.26
N TRP A 272 50.15 20.08 -55.33
CA TRP A 272 49.25 19.90 -54.20
C TRP A 272 49.76 18.81 -53.24
N VAL A 273 50.28 17.71 -53.78
CA VAL A 273 50.79 16.55 -53.02
C VAL A 273 51.95 16.91 -52.09
N GLU A 274 52.85 17.81 -52.52
CA GLU A 274 54.00 18.21 -51.70
C GLU A 274 53.61 19.10 -50.49
N GLN A 275 52.49 19.82 -50.61
CA GLN A 275 52.08 20.86 -49.66
C GLN A 275 50.93 20.42 -48.75
N VAL A 276 50.29 19.29 -49.04
CA VAL A 276 49.12 18.82 -48.30
C VAL A 276 49.50 18.05 -47.03
N ARG A 277 48.67 18.22 -46.00
CA ARG A 277 48.62 17.38 -44.80
C ARG A 277 47.22 16.80 -44.66
N LEU A 278 47.14 15.52 -44.30
CA LEU A 278 45.90 14.75 -44.23
C LEU A 278 45.67 14.19 -42.83
N SER A 279 44.40 14.17 -42.41
CA SER A 279 43.95 13.53 -41.17
C SER A 279 42.61 12.81 -41.36
N GLU A 280 42.40 11.72 -40.64
CA GLU A 280 41.12 11.03 -40.55
C GLU A 280 40.17 11.77 -39.60
N VAL A 281 38.86 11.76 -39.89
CA VAL A 281 37.85 12.34 -39.01
C VAL A 281 37.92 11.69 -37.62
N GLY A 282 38.27 12.49 -36.61
CA GLY A 282 38.40 12.03 -35.21
C GLY A 282 39.85 11.79 -34.75
N SER A 283 40.85 12.01 -35.62
CA SER A 283 42.27 11.97 -35.28
C SER A 283 42.88 13.37 -35.20
N ASP A 284 43.70 13.63 -34.19
CA ASP A 284 44.44 14.88 -34.01
C ASP A 284 45.81 14.89 -34.74
N GLN A 285 46.13 13.80 -35.45
CA GLN A 285 47.44 13.63 -36.10
C GLN A 285 47.36 13.94 -37.60
N TRP A 286 48.23 14.83 -38.07
CA TRP A 286 48.32 15.24 -39.47
C TRP A 286 49.57 14.65 -40.12
N SER A 287 49.40 13.84 -41.16
CA SER A 287 50.49 13.18 -41.89
C SER A 287 50.69 13.76 -43.29
N SER A 288 51.90 13.55 -43.85
CA SER A 288 52.17 13.86 -45.26
C SER A 288 51.34 12.96 -46.18
N PHE A 289 51.15 13.36 -47.44
CA PHE A 289 50.44 12.53 -48.42
C PHE A 289 51.11 11.16 -48.63
N GLU A 290 52.44 11.11 -48.60
CA GLU A 290 53.20 9.87 -48.80
C GLU A 290 52.97 8.87 -47.65
N ASP A 291 53.03 9.35 -46.40
CA ASP A 291 52.77 8.51 -45.23
C ASP A 291 51.31 8.07 -45.14
N TRP A 292 50.39 8.99 -45.42
CA TRP A 292 48.96 8.71 -45.46
C TRP A 292 48.61 7.71 -46.56
N GLY A 293 49.17 7.89 -47.76
CA GLY A 293 48.96 7.00 -48.91
C GLY A 293 49.49 5.59 -48.64
N ASN A 294 50.60 5.45 -47.93
CA ASN A 294 51.11 4.13 -47.52
C ASN A 294 50.18 3.35 -46.57
N ILE A 295 49.28 4.03 -45.88
CA ILE A 295 48.30 3.43 -44.95
C ILE A 295 47.00 3.12 -45.70
N TYR A 296 46.48 4.08 -46.46
CA TYR A 296 45.13 4.02 -47.04
C TYR A 296 45.08 3.62 -48.53
N LEU A 297 46.18 3.80 -49.28
CA LEU A 297 46.25 3.50 -50.72
C LEU A 297 47.01 2.21 -51.05
N LYS A 298 47.37 1.39 -50.05
CA LYS A 298 48.26 0.23 -50.21
C LYS A 298 47.73 -0.94 -51.07
N THR A 299 46.60 -0.78 -51.79
CA THR A 299 46.03 -1.82 -52.67
C THR A 299 45.40 -1.25 -53.95
N SER A 300 46.00 -0.24 -54.59
CA SER A 300 45.47 0.21 -55.89
C SER A 300 46.44 1.01 -56.77
N VAL A 301 47.70 0.56 -56.91
CA VAL A 301 48.48 0.83 -58.15
C VAL A 301 49.45 -0.33 -58.41
N VAL A 302 49.02 -1.32 -59.19
CA VAL A 302 49.94 -2.07 -60.05
C VAL A 302 49.38 -2.03 -61.47
N SER A 303 50.18 -1.40 -62.34
CA SER A 303 50.20 -1.48 -63.81
C SER A 303 48.99 -0.97 -64.61
N THR A 304 49.17 0.26 -65.07
CA THR A 304 48.90 0.77 -66.43
C THR A 304 49.31 -0.22 -67.54
N GLN A 305 48.59 -0.16 -68.68
CA GLN A 305 48.92 -0.57 -70.06
C GLN A 305 48.28 -1.85 -70.63
N GLN A 306 47.25 -1.63 -71.46
CA GLN A 306 46.99 -2.18 -72.82
C GLN A 306 45.65 -1.54 -73.24
N ILE A 307 45.43 -0.86 -74.37
CA ILE A 307 45.85 -0.93 -75.78
C ILE A 307 45.60 0.50 -76.32
N SER A 308 46.52 1.23 -76.93
CA SER A 308 47.03 1.11 -78.32
C SER A 308 48.18 2.07 -78.54
#